data_AF-A0A2M8JM55-F1
#
_entry.id   AF-A0A2M8JM55-F1
#
_cell.length_a   1.000
_cell.length_b   1.000
_cell.length_c   1.000
_cell.angle_alpha   90.00
_cell.angle_beta   90.00
_cell.angle_gamma   90.00
#
_symmetry.space_group_name_H-M   'P 1'
#
loop_
_entity.id
_entity.type
_entity.pdbx_description
1 polymer ?
#
loop_
_entity_poly.entity_id
_entity_poly.type
_entity_poly.pdbx_seq_one_letter_code
_entity_poly.pdbx_strand_id
1 'polypeptide(L)'
;MGLFNNREKKLITELHQKSESHLKEISKEIDDLLEDLTTDYNENQEVVSEFSHFVEELQTKLSPEDAKKLLDFSSRLTKVKRCAKKGVEAMRELARDQRKITRETSLEYQEYYYTR
;
A
#
# COMPACT_ATOMS: atom_id res chain seq x y z
N MET A 1 -48.73 -7.20 -4.64
CA MET A 1 -47.58 -7.10 -3.71
C MET A 1 -46.53 -8.22 -3.89
N GLY A 2 -46.47 -8.97 -5.00
CA GLY A 2 -45.65 -10.20 -5.07
C GLY A 2 -44.58 -10.32 -6.18
N LEU A 3 -44.57 -9.45 -7.19
CA LEU A 3 -43.67 -9.58 -8.35
C LEU A 3 -42.52 -8.56 -8.38
N PHE A 4 -42.78 -7.32 -7.94
CA PHE A 4 -41.75 -6.28 -7.83
C PHE A 4 -40.69 -6.62 -6.76
N ASN A 5 -41.12 -7.20 -5.64
CA ASN A 5 -40.24 -7.56 -4.52
C ASN A 5 -39.24 -8.68 -4.87
N ASN A 6 -39.60 -9.64 -5.74
CA ASN A 6 -38.70 -10.74 -6.10
C ASN A 6 -37.60 -10.31 -7.08
N ARG A 7 -37.93 -9.43 -8.05
CA ARG A 7 -36.94 -8.90 -8.99
C ARG A 7 -35.95 -7.97 -8.30
N GLU A 8 -36.43 -7.12 -7.39
CA GLU A 8 -35.59 -6.24 -6.57
C GLU A 8 -34.66 -7.05 -5.65
N LYS A 9 -35.18 -8.07 -4.96
CA LYS A 9 -34.34 -8.98 -4.14
C LYS A 9 -33.26 -9.65 -4.97
N LYS A 10 -33.61 -10.20 -6.14
CA LYS A 10 -32.64 -10.85 -7.04
C LYS A 10 -31.55 -9.87 -7.49
N LEU A 11 -31.93 -8.65 -7.87
CA LEU A 11 -31.00 -7.61 -8.29
C LEU A 11 -30.05 -7.18 -7.16
N ILE A 12 -30.55 -7.08 -5.93
CA ILE A 12 -29.72 -6.77 -4.76
C ILE A 12 -28.77 -7.91 -4.41
N THR A 13 -29.22 -9.17 -4.52
CA THR A 13 -28.35 -10.33 -4.34
C THR A 13 -27.24 -10.39 -5.38
N GLU A 14 -27.56 -10.13 -6.65
CA GLU A 14 -26.56 -10.07 -7.72
C GLU A 14 -25.57 -8.92 -7.49
N LEU A 15 -26.04 -7.74 -7.07
CA LEU A 15 -25.18 -6.60 -6.71
C LEU A 15 -24.27 -6.93 -5.52
N HIS A 16 -24.80 -7.56 -4.47
CA HIS A 16 -24.03 -7.97 -3.31
C HIS A 16 -22.92 -8.96 -3.69
N GLN A 17 -23.24 -10.02 -4.43
CA GLN A 17 -22.26 -11.01 -4.88
C GLN A 17 -21.17 -10.39 -5.75
N LYS A 18 -21.56 -9.51 -6.69
CA LYS A 18 -20.61 -8.82 -7.55
C LYS A 18 -19.71 -7.88 -6.73
N SER A 19 -20.29 -7.09 -5.83
CA SER A 19 -19.56 -6.21 -4.92
C SER A 19 -18.56 -7.00 -4.08
N GLU A 20 -18.98 -8.12 -3.47
CA GLU A 20 -18.10 -8.96 -2.65
C GLU A 20 -16.94 -9.54 -3.46
N SER A 21 -17.20 -10.00 -4.70
CA SER A 21 -16.14 -10.49 -5.61
C SER A 21 -15.12 -9.40 -5.92
N HIS A 22 -15.60 -8.22 -6.33
CA HIS A 22 -14.71 -7.11 -6.71
C HIS A 22 -13.89 -6.62 -5.52
N LEU A 23 -14.50 -6.54 -4.33
CA LEU A 23 -13.80 -6.11 -3.12
C LEU A 23 -12.72 -7.11 -2.68
N LYS A 24 -12.96 -8.41 -2.85
CA LYS A 24 -11.94 -9.45 -2.61
C LYS A 24 -10.80 -9.38 -3.61
N GLU A 25 -11.11 -9.19 -4.89
CA GLU A 25 -10.10 -9.02 -5.95
C GLU A 25 -9.23 -7.79 -5.69
N ILE A 26 -9.85 -6.63 -5.43
CA ILE A 26 -9.14 -5.39 -5.09
C ILE A 26 -8.27 -5.57 -3.84
N SER A 27 -8.79 -6.23 -2.80
CA SER A 27 -8.01 -6.47 -1.57
C SER A 27 -6.78 -7.33 -1.85
N LYS A 28 -6.91 -8.35 -2.71
CA LYS A 28 -5.79 -9.19 -3.12
C LYS A 28 -4.76 -8.40 -3.92
N GLU A 29 -5.20 -7.63 -4.92
CA GLU A 29 -4.30 -6.79 -5.73
C GLU A 29 -3.53 -5.79 -4.86
N ILE A 30 -4.20 -5.17 -3.88
CA ILE A 30 -3.55 -4.28 -2.93
C ILE A 30 -2.49 -5.02 -2.10
N ASP A 31 -2.78 -6.24 -1.65
CA ASP A 31 -1.86 -7.04 -0.85
C ASP A 31 -0.62 -7.45 -1.67
N ASP A 32 -0.82 -7.92 -2.90
CA ASP A 32 0.27 -8.28 -3.83
C ASP A 32 1.16 -7.05 -4.12
N LEU A 33 0.57 -5.90 -4.45
CA LEU A 33 1.31 -4.65 -4.70
C LEU A 33 2.05 -4.13 -3.46
N LEU A 34 1.49 -4.33 -2.27
CA LEU A 34 2.14 -3.95 -1.02
C LEU A 34 3.33 -4.84 -0.67
N GLU A 35 3.25 -6.13 -1.01
CA GLU A 35 4.35 -7.07 -0.85
C GLU A 35 5.51 -6.70 -1.77
N ASP A 36 5.23 -6.47 -3.05
CA ASP A 36 6.22 -6.01 -4.04
C ASP A 36 6.89 -4.71 -3.57
N LEU A 37 6.10 -3.70 -3.21
CA LEU A 37 6.62 -2.40 -2.76
C LEU A 37 7.44 -2.51 -1.46
N THR A 38 7.05 -3.40 -0.55
CA THR A 38 7.80 -3.66 0.68
C THR A 38 9.14 -4.32 0.37
N THR A 39 9.17 -5.27 -0.57
CA THR A 39 10.37 -5.97 -1.01
C THR A 39 11.35 -4.99 -1.66
N ASP A 40 10.89 -4.22 -2.65
CA ASP A 40 11.70 -3.18 -3.30
C ASP A 40 12.26 -2.16 -2.29
N TYR A 41 11.47 -1.77 -1.29
CA TYR A 41 11.92 -0.86 -0.25
C TYR A 41 13.04 -1.49 0.62
N ASN A 42 12.93 -2.77 0.96
CA ASN A 42 13.91 -3.48 1.77
C ASN A 42 15.24 -3.65 1.01
N GLU A 43 15.18 -4.03 -0.27
CA GLU A 43 16.36 -4.12 -1.14
C GLU A 43 17.07 -2.76 -1.27
N ASN A 44 16.31 -1.70 -1.53
CA ASN A 44 16.85 -0.33 -1.56
C ASN A 44 17.46 0.09 -0.21
N GLN A 45 16.89 -0.37 0.90
CA GLN A 45 17.40 -0.07 2.24
C GLN A 45 18.78 -0.69 2.46
N GLU A 46 19.02 -1.91 1.98
CA GLU A 46 20.34 -2.58 2.04
C GLU A 46 21.36 -1.81 1.20
N VAL A 47 21.03 -1.51 -0.06
CA VAL A 47 21.90 -0.74 -0.97
C VAL A 47 22.28 0.63 -0.41
N VAL A 48 21.33 1.35 0.20
CA VAL A 48 21.61 2.65 0.84
C VAL A 48 22.54 2.49 2.05
N SER A 49 22.44 1.37 2.78
CA SER A 49 23.32 1.08 3.91
C SER A 49 24.75 0.81 3.44
N GLU A 50 24.91 -0.04 2.42
CA GLU A 50 26.20 -0.33 1.79
C GLU A 50 26.83 0.94 1.22
N PHE A 51 26.05 1.74 0.51
CA PHE A 51 26.50 3.04 -0.01
C PHE A 51 26.98 3.96 1.11
N SER A 52 26.30 3.97 2.25
CA SER A 52 26.69 4.82 3.40
C SER A 52 28.06 4.42 3.94
N HIS A 53 28.32 3.12 4.10
CA HIS A 53 29.64 2.61 4.49
C HIS A 53 30.72 2.94 3.45
N PHE A 54 30.40 2.77 2.16
CA PHE A 54 31.32 3.11 1.08
C PHE A 54 31.69 4.61 1.07
N VAL A 55 30.73 5.49 1.34
CA VAL A 55 30.95 6.93 1.47
C VAL A 55 31.88 7.25 2.65
N GLU A 56 31.71 6.59 3.80
CA GLU A 56 32.58 6.75 4.96
C GLU A 56 34.03 6.34 4.65
N GLU A 57 34.24 5.24 3.94
CA GLU A 57 35.57 4.80 3.51
C GLU A 57 36.22 5.79 2.54
N LEU A 58 35.46 6.29 1.57
CA LEU A 58 35.95 7.22 0.55
C LEU A 58 36.27 8.61 1.10
N GLN A 59 35.56 9.08 2.12
CA GLN A 59 35.82 10.40 2.71
C GLN A 59 37.28 10.60 3.13
N THR A 60 37.94 9.54 3.61
CA THR A 60 39.34 9.60 4.05
C THR A 60 40.34 9.69 2.89
N LYS A 61 39.90 9.42 1.66
CA LYS A 61 40.72 9.34 0.44
C LYS A 61 40.45 10.48 -0.53
N LEU A 62 39.41 11.28 -0.30
CA LEU A 62 38.95 12.33 -1.19
C LEU A 62 39.51 13.70 -0.79
N SER A 63 39.52 14.62 -1.77
CA SER A 63 39.72 16.04 -1.48
C SER A 63 38.58 16.55 -0.58
N PRO A 64 38.81 17.59 0.24
CA PRO A 64 37.75 18.16 1.09
C PRO A 64 36.51 18.63 0.31
N GLU A 65 36.70 19.14 -0.90
CA GLU A 65 35.59 19.58 -1.77
C GLU A 65 34.77 18.39 -2.29
N ASP A 66 35.43 17.32 -2.72
CA ASP A 66 34.74 16.13 -3.24
C ASP A 66 34.07 15.33 -2.12
N ALA A 67 34.70 15.25 -0.95
CA ALA A 67 34.09 14.67 0.25
C ALA A 67 32.80 15.42 0.63
N LYS A 68 32.80 16.76 0.54
CA LYS A 68 31.63 17.59 0.80
C LYS A 68 30.50 17.35 -0.21
N LYS A 69 30.83 17.25 -1.51
CA LYS A 69 29.84 16.93 -2.57
C LYS A 69 29.23 15.54 -2.36
N LEU A 70 30.06 14.55 -2.00
CA LEU A 70 29.62 13.19 -1.73
C LEU A 70 28.67 13.12 -0.51
N LEU A 71 28.99 13.84 0.56
CA LEU A 71 28.14 13.96 1.74
C LEU A 71 26.79 14.62 1.43
N ASP A 72 26.77 15.70 0.65
CA ASP A 72 25.52 16.35 0.26
C ASP A 72 24.64 15.42 -0.59
N PHE A 73 25.26 14.69 -1.52
CA PHE A 73 24.56 13.69 -2.32
C PHE A 73 23.99 12.55 -1.46
N SER A 74 24.78 11.99 -0.53
CA SER A 74 24.34 10.95 0.41
C SER A 74 23.17 11.42 1.30
N SER A 75 23.22 12.66 1.77
CA SER A 75 22.11 13.29 2.52
C SER A 75 20.82 13.37 1.69
N ARG A 76 20.92 13.74 0.40
CA ARG A 76 19.78 13.78 -0.52
C ARG A 76 19.22 12.38 -0.79
N LEU A 77 20.09 11.38 -0.98
CA LEU A 77 19.68 9.97 -1.17
C LEU A 77 18.90 9.45 0.05
N THR A 78 19.35 9.80 1.26
CA THR A 78 18.68 9.44 2.52
C THR A 78 17.25 10.04 2.59
N LYS A 79 17.03 11.25 2.05
CA LYS A 79 15.69 11.84 1.96
C LYS A 79 14.79 11.06 1.00
N VAL A 80 15.32 10.58 -0.12
CA VAL A 80 14.58 9.72 -1.07
C VAL A 80 14.13 8.42 -0.39
N LYS A 81 15.03 7.74 0.34
CA LYS A 81 14.68 6.56 1.15
C LYS A 81 13.55 6.85 2.13
N ARG A 82 13.60 7.99 2.85
CA ARG A 82 12.54 8.39 3.79
C ARG A 82 11.21 8.63 3.07
N CYS A 83 11.23 9.19 1.87
CA CYS A 83 10.03 9.38 1.05
C CYS A 83 9.41 8.02 0.67
N ALA A 84 10.23 7.07 0.20
CA ALA A 84 9.79 5.72 -0.14
C ALA A 84 9.15 5.01 1.07
N LYS A 85 9.77 5.09 2.25
CA LYS A 85 9.20 4.54 3.49
C LYS A 85 7.80 5.08 3.78
N LYS A 86 7.62 6.40 3.68
CA LYS A 86 6.31 7.04 3.89
C LYS A 86 5.28 6.58 2.86
N GLY A 87 5.69 6.36 1.62
CA GLY A 87 4.82 5.80 0.56
C GLY A 87 4.33 4.40 0.92
N VAL A 88 5.22 3.51 1.35
CA VAL A 88 4.87 2.16 1.83
C VAL A 88 3.89 2.23 3.00
N GLU A 89 4.15 3.09 3.99
CA GLU A 89 3.28 3.26 5.16
C GLU A 89 1.89 3.78 4.76
N ALA A 90 1.81 4.79 3.89
CA ALA A 90 0.54 5.32 3.39
C ALA A 90 -0.27 4.27 2.62
N MET A 91 0.39 3.45 1.78
CA MET A 91 -0.29 2.36 1.06
C MET A 91 -0.81 1.29 2.02
N ARG A 92 -0.09 0.99 3.11
CA ARG A 92 -0.56 0.06 4.15
C ARG A 92 -1.78 0.60 4.88
N GLU A 93 -1.85 1.91 5.13
CA GLU A 93 -3.03 2.55 5.72
C GLU A 93 -4.23 2.46 4.77
N LEU A 94 -4.06 2.79 3.49
CA LEU A 94 -5.11 2.66 2.48
C LEU A 94 -5.65 1.24 2.36
N ALA A 95 -4.77 0.23 2.41
CA ALA A 95 -5.18 -1.18 2.41
C ALA A 95 -6.04 -1.54 3.63
N ARG A 96 -5.69 -1.02 4.81
CA ARG A 96 -6.48 -1.23 6.04
C ARG A 96 -7.86 -0.57 5.91
N ASP A 97 -7.91 0.65 5.40
CA ASP A 97 -9.17 1.37 5.19
C ASP A 97 -10.06 0.65 4.19
N GLN A 98 -9.49 0.14 3.08
CA GLN A 98 -10.21 -0.65 2.09
C GLN A 98 -10.84 -1.91 2.71
N ARG A 99 -10.09 -2.64 3.56
CA ARG A 99 -10.62 -3.83 4.26
C ARG A 99 -11.74 -3.45 5.24
N LYS A 100 -11.61 -2.32 5.93
CA LYS A 100 -12.63 -1.81 6.84
C LYS A 100 -13.93 -1.50 6.08
N ILE A 101 -13.84 -0.72 5.00
CA ILE A 101 -14.98 -0.37 4.15
C ILE A 101 -15.64 -1.63 3.59
N THR A 102 -14.84 -2.58 3.08
CA THR A 102 -15.34 -3.85 2.56
C THR A 102 -16.18 -4.61 3.59
N ARG A 103 -15.72 -4.62 4.85
CA ARG A 103 -16.44 -5.27 5.96
C ARG A 103 -17.73 -4.53 6.30
N GLU A 104 -17.69 -3.21 6.37
CA GLU A 104 -18.87 -2.37 6.65
C GLU A 104 -19.94 -2.56 5.56
N THR A 105 -19.55 -2.52 4.28
CA THR A 105 -20.46 -2.79 3.16
C THR A 105 -21.09 -4.18 3.24
N SER A 106 -20.32 -5.20 3.62
CA SER A 106 -20.86 -6.55 3.80
C SER A 106 -21.90 -6.63 4.94
N LEU A 107 -21.66 -5.92 6.05
CA LEU A 107 -22.61 -5.83 7.16
C LEU A 107 -23.90 -5.10 6.75
N GLU A 108 -23.81 -4.01 5.98
CA GLU A 108 -24.98 -3.31 5.45
C GLU A 108 -25.85 -4.22 4.58
N TYR A 109 -25.22 -5.06 3.74
CA TYR A 109 -25.96 -6.07 2.98
C TYR A 109 -26.63 -7.11 3.89
N GLN A 110 -25.95 -7.58 4.94
CA GLN A 110 -26.54 -8.52 5.91
C GLN A 110 -27.75 -7.90 6.62
N GLU A 111 -27.63 -6.67 7.12
CA GLU A 111 -28.74 -5.94 7.75
C GLU A 111 -29.93 -5.80 6.81
N TYR A 112 -29.69 -5.49 5.52
CA TYR A 112 -30.75 -5.47 4.52
C TYR A 112 -31.52 -6.81 4.43
N TYR A 113 -30.82 -7.95 4.51
CA TYR A 113 -31.44 -9.26 4.46
C TYR A 113 -32.17 -9.66 5.75
N TYR A 114 -31.74 -9.18 6.92
CA TYR A 114 -32.31 -9.57 8.22
C TYR A 114 -33.37 -8.59 8.77
N THR A 115 -33.45 -7.38 8.25
CA THR A 115 -34.40 -6.33 8.72
C THR A 115 -35.67 -6.22 7.86
N ARG A 116 -35.82 -7.07 6.83
CA ARG A 116 -36.99 -7.13 5.91
C ARG A 116 -37.52 -8.54 5.76
#